data_AF-A0A0F9IJ52-F1
#
_entry.id   AF-A0A0F9IJ52-F1
#
_cell.length_a   1.000
_cell.length_b   1.000
_cell.length_c   1.000
_cell.angle_alpha   90.00
_cell.angle_beta   90.00
_cell.angle_gamma   90.00
#
_symmetry.space_group_name_H-M   'P 1'
#
loop_
_entity.id
_entity.type
_entity.pdbx_description
1 polymer ?
#
loop_
_entity_poly.entity_id
_entity_poly.type
_entity_poly.pdbx_seq_one_letter_code
_entity_poly.pdbx_strand_id
1 'polypeptide(L)'
;MSNLEPADKERCQADKPNGQGPFTLGGGHKMVRCTNKPSVIATENKPGEDGQKGSMSICTDCLTKFTKQMPQGYATFTNIK
;
A
#
# COMPACT_ATOMS: atom_id res chain seq x y z
N MET A 1 -14.86 1.44 -16.37
CA MET A 1 -13.40 1.27 -16.49
C MET A 1 -12.86 1.06 -15.08
N SER A 2 -12.75 -0.19 -14.65
CA SER A 2 -12.24 -0.52 -13.31
C SER A 2 -10.72 -0.46 -13.37
N ASN A 3 -10.18 0.73 -13.08
CA ASN A 3 -8.75 1.02 -13.09
C ASN A 3 -8.08 0.46 -11.81
N LEU A 4 -8.24 -0.83 -11.58
CA LEU A 4 -7.53 -1.53 -10.51
C LEU A 4 -6.14 -1.88 -11.06
N GLU A 5 -5.12 -1.09 -10.68
CA GLU A 5 -3.74 -1.46 -10.96
C GLU A 5 -3.50 -2.86 -10.35
N PRO A 6 -3.12 -3.87 -11.15
CA PRO A 6 -2.82 -5.19 -10.61
C PRO A 6 -1.63 -5.10 -9.65
N ALA A 7 -1.56 -6.06 -8.72
CA ALA A 7 -0.49 -6.11 -7.74
C ALA A 7 0.90 -6.14 -8.42
N ASP A 8 1.71 -5.10 -8.20
CA ASP A 8 3.05 -4.95 -8.78
C ASP A 8 4.07 -5.81 -8.02
N LYS A 9 4.66 -6.80 -8.67
CA LYS A 9 5.60 -7.72 -8.01
C LYS A 9 7.01 -7.15 -7.83
N GLU A 10 7.33 -6.02 -8.45
CA GLU A 10 8.66 -5.43 -8.43
C GLU A 10 8.75 -4.25 -7.46
N ARG A 11 7.64 -3.53 -7.24
CA ARG A 11 7.60 -2.33 -6.40
C ARG A 11 6.37 -2.29 -5.51
N CYS A 12 6.58 -1.86 -4.26
CA CYS A 12 5.50 -1.60 -3.32
C CYS A 12 4.57 -0.51 -3.85
N GLN A 13 3.26 -0.75 -3.80
CA GLN A 13 2.24 0.20 -4.26
C GLN A 13 1.73 1.13 -3.16
N ALA A 14 2.29 1.04 -1.94
CA ALA A 14 1.92 1.93 -0.84
C ALA A 14 2.55 3.31 -0.99
N ASP A 15 1.77 4.36 -0.76
CA ASP A 15 2.27 5.71 -0.65
C ASP A 15 2.79 6.01 0.76
N LYS A 16 3.95 6.65 0.85
CA LYS A 16 4.55 7.09 2.10
C LYS A 16 4.98 8.56 2.04
N PRO A 17 5.08 9.26 3.17
CA PRO A 17 5.65 10.61 3.18
C PRO A 17 7.07 10.61 2.59
N ASN A 18 7.41 11.66 1.84
CA ASN A 18 8.72 11.87 1.23
C ASN A 18 9.88 12.14 2.23
N GLY A 19 9.67 11.85 3.52
CA GLY A 19 10.65 12.08 4.59
C GLY A 19 10.85 13.55 4.97
N GLN A 20 10.16 14.49 4.31
CA GLN A 20 10.23 15.91 4.67
C GLN A 20 9.29 16.20 5.84
N GLY A 21 9.86 16.81 6.87
CA GLY A 21 9.18 17.23 8.09
C GLY A 21 8.84 18.73 8.06
N PRO A 22 8.11 19.24 9.06
CA PRO A 22 7.75 20.66 9.14
C PRO A 22 8.97 21.59 9.28
N PHE A 23 10.15 21.03 9.61
CA PHE A 23 11.42 21.77 9.72
C PHE A 23 12.32 21.63 8.49
N THR A 24 11.85 20.99 7.41
CA THR A 24 12.63 20.84 6.18
C THR A 24 12.53 22.12 5.35
N LEU A 25 13.57 22.97 5.41
CA LEU A 25 13.67 24.22 4.64
C LEU A 25 13.56 23.97 3.13
N GLY A 26 12.59 24.63 2.48
CA GLY A 26 12.38 24.57 1.03
C GLY A 26 11.70 23.29 0.51
N GLY A 27 11.19 22.43 1.40
CA GLY A 27 10.52 21.18 1.04
C GLY A 27 9.01 21.22 1.27
N GLY A 28 8.24 20.66 0.33
CA GLY A 28 6.81 20.43 0.51
C GLY A 28 6.53 19.00 0.95
N HIS A 29 5.67 18.82 1.96
CA HIS A 29 5.16 17.49 2.33
C HIS A 29 4.45 16.86 1.12
N LYS A 30 5.04 15.79 0.58
CA LYS A 30 4.47 15.04 -0.55
C LYS A 30 4.39 13.58 -0.18
N MET A 31 3.31 12.94 -0.62
CA MET A 31 3.20 11.49 -0.64
C MET A 31 3.96 10.99 -1.87
N VAL A 32 4.83 10.01 -1.67
CA VAL A 32 5.61 9.37 -2.74
C VAL A 32 5.41 7.86 -2.67
N ARG A 33 5.38 7.23 -3.83
CA ARG A 33 5.26 5.77 -3.92
C ARG A 33 6.47 5.12 -3.28
N CYS A 34 6.23 4.08 -2.48
CA CYS A 34 7.29 3.38 -1.79
C CYS A 34 8.20 2.66 -2.80
N THR A 35 9.51 2.85 -2.67
CA THR A 35 10.52 2.23 -3.54
C THR A 35 11.00 0.87 -3.03
N ASN A 36 10.48 0.39 -1.89
CA ASN A 36 10.88 -0.88 -1.32
C ASN A 36 10.31 -2.04 -2.15
N LYS A 37 11.05 -3.16 -2.19
CA LYS A 37 10.54 -4.39 -2.80
C LYS A 37 9.32 -4.90 -2.04
N PRO A 38 8.26 -5.33 -2.72
CA PRO A 38 7.09 -5.90 -2.08
C PRO A 38 7.44 -7.28 -1.51
N SER A 39 6.83 -7.63 -0.38
CA SER A 39 6.96 -8.94 0.27
C SER A 39 5.62 -9.68 0.31
N VAL A 40 4.51 -8.96 0.22
CA VAL A 40 3.16 -9.52 0.24
C VAL A 40 2.25 -8.86 -0.80
N ILE A 41 1.23 -9.57 -1.25
CA ILE A 41 0.05 -9.03 -1.92
C ILE A 41 -1.07 -8.97 -0.88
N ALA A 42 -1.58 -7.77 -0.62
CA ALA A 42 -2.82 -7.58 0.12
C ALA A 42 -3.99 -7.69 -0.84
N THR A 43 -5.03 -8.45 -0.48
CA THR A 43 -6.28 -8.56 -1.24
C THR A 43 -7.44 -8.28 -0.31
N GLU A 44 -8.37 -7.43 -0.72
CA GLU A 44 -9.52 -7.07 0.10
C GLU A 44 -10.41 -8.27 0.38
N ASN A 45 -10.82 -8.43 1.65
CA ASN A 45 -11.66 -9.56 2.04
C ASN A 45 -13.11 -9.35 1.61
N LYS A 46 -13.58 -8.10 1.66
CA LYS A 46 -14.90 -7.68 1.19
C LYS A 46 -14.74 -6.94 -0.13
N PRO A 47 -15.62 -7.18 -1.11
CA PRO A 47 -15.67 -6.34 -2.29
C PRO A 47 -16.06 -4.91 -1.93
N GLY A 48 -15.58 -3.95 -2.71
CA GLY A 48 -16.01 -2.55 -2.62
C GLY A 48 -17.44 -2.35 -3.09
N GLU A 49 -17.89 -1.09 -3.15
CA GLU A 49 -19.24 -0.72 -3.59
C GLU A 49 -19.54 -1.15 -5.03
N ASP A 50 -18.50 -1.36 -5.84
CA ASP A 50 -18.58 -1.86 -7.21
C ASP A 50 -18.67 -3.39 -7.32
N GLY A 51 -18.67 -4.10 -6.19
CA GLY A 51 -18.72 -5.56 -6.13
C GLY A 51 -17.38 -6.25 -6.43
N GLN A 52 -16.29 -5.50 -6.63
CA GLN A 52 -14.97 -6.05 -6.94
C GLN A 52 -14.03 -5.99 -5.74
N LYS A 53 -13.02 -6.87 -5.74
CA LYS A 53 -11.98 -6.89 -4.71
C LYS A 53 -10.71 -6.26 -5.27
N GLY A 54 -10.20 -5.24 -4.58
CA GLY A 54 -8.88 -4.69 -4.84
C GLY A 54 -7.76 -5.63 -4.38
N SER A 55 -6.61 -5.54 -5.04
CA SER A 55 -5.36 -6.14 -4.57
C SER A 55 -4.20 -5.19 -4.82
N MET A 56 -3.20 -5.20 -3.93
CA MET A 56 -2.00 -4.37 -4.07
C MET A 56 -0.79 -5.05 -3.45
N SER A 57 0.40 -4.78 -3.99
CA SER A 57 1.65 -5.25 -3.41
C SER A 57 2.17 -4.31 -2.32
N ILE A 58 2.67 -4.89 -1.22
CA ILE A 58 3.11 -4.16 -0.04
C ILE A 58 4.43 -4.75 0.46
N CYS A 59 5.35 -3.88 0.86
CA CYS A 59 6.56 -4.29 1.59
C CYS A 59 6.28 -4.49 3.09
N THR A 60 7.16 -5.17 3.80
CA THR A 60 6.98 -5.50 5.23
C THR A 60 6.78 -4.25 6.12
N ASP A 61 7.48 -3.15 5.80
CA ASP A 61 7.36 -1.89 6.54
C ASP A 61 5.98 -1.27 6.37
N CYS A 62 5.50 -1.20 5.13
CA CYS A 62 4.19 -0.66 4.80
C CYS A 62 3.07 -1.58 5.32
N LEU A 63 3.27 -2.91 5.33
CA LEU A 63 2.35 -3.87 5.93
C LEU A 63 2.15 -3.59 7.42
N THR A 64 3.24 -3.32 8.15
CA THR A 64 3.19 -3.01 9.59
C THR A 64 2.42 -1.72 9.88
N LYS A 65 2.41 -0.76 8.96
CA LYS A 65 1.59 0.46 9.08
C LYS A 65 0.14 0.20 8.68
N PHE A 66 -0.06 -0.56 7.61
CA PHE A 66 -1.38 -0.95 7.11
C PHE A 66 -2.20 -1.66 8.19
N THR A 67 -1.62 -2.66 8.87
CA THR A 67 -2.32 -3.40 9.94
C THR A 67 -2.64 -2.57 11.17
N LYS A 68 -1.99 -1.40 11.35
CA LYS A 68 -2.31 -0.44 12.41
C LYS A 68 -3.42 0.53 12.01
N GLN A 69 -3.56 0.82 10.72
CA GLN A 69 -4.54 1.78 10.19
C GLN A 69 -5.86 1.11 9.81
N MET A 70 -5.81 -0.12 9.32
CA MET A 70 -6.97 -0.87 8.87
C MET A 70 -7.53 -1.80 9.96
N PRO A 71 -8.85 -2.02 10.00
CA PRO A 71 -9.44 -2.96 10.94
C PRO A 71 -8.95 -4.39 10.67
N GLN A 72 -8.90 -5.20 11.73
CA GLN A 72 -8.55 -6.61 11.62
C GLN A 72 -9.50 -7.31 10.64
N GLY A 73 -8.94 -8.12 9.74
CA GLY A 73 -9.73 -8.82 8.73
C GLY A 73 -10.16 -7.97 7.54
N TYR A 74 -9.62 -6.75 7.35
CA TYR A 74 -9.86 -5.96 6.14
C TYR A 74 -9.34 -6.64 4.87
N ALA A 75 -8.13 -7.18 4.92
CA ALA A 75 -7.45 -7.80 3.78
C ALA A 75 -6.76 -9.13 4.17
N THR A 76 -6.60 -10.01 3.18
CA THR A 76 -5.76 -11.21 3.26
C THR A 76 -4.40 -10.92 2.62
N PHE A 77 -3.33 -11.45 3.20
CA PHE A 77 -1.96 -11.22 2.74
C PHE A 77 -1.35 -12.51 2.21
N THR A 78 -0.87 -12.47 0.96
CA THR A 78 -0.18 -13.59 0.31
C THR A 78 1.28 -13.23 0.10
N ASN A 79 2.20 -14.05 0.60
CA ASN A 79 3.64 -13.80 0.44
C ASN A 79 4.07 -13.92 -1.03
N ILE A 80 4.86 -12.96 -1.49
CA ILE A 80 5.56 -13.00 -2.78
C ILE A 80 6.99 -13.44 -2.43
N LYS A 81 7.27 -14.73 -2.56
CA LYS A 81 8.63 -15.26 -2.47
C LYS A 81 9.32 -15.15 -3.83
#